data_AF-A0A0V1CIA8-F1
#
_entry.id   AF-A0A0V1CIA8-F1
#
_cell.length_a   1.000
_cell.length_b   1.000
_cell.length_c   1.000
_cell.angle_alpha   90.00
_cell.angle_beta   90.00
_cell.angle_gamma   90.00
#
_symmetry.space_group_name_H-M   'P 1'
#
loop_
_entity.id
_entity.type
_entity.pdbx_description
1 polymer ?
#
loop_
_entity_poly.entity_id
_entity_poly.type
_entity_poly.pdbx_seq_one_letter_code
_entity_poly.pdbx_strand_id
1 'polypeptide(L)'
;MFLCLSLRKTNLNSVAKAIRYQEPYIYANNLPAALLNLHNELSNLVTGVEVRVTPFLEHAKFTTKAAANIEAFGKHTKSFADMYARVLKNKFAANIRIWAPSDTRSKSICKGQYQLRKIASPMQFAGSQVSREADSTKWAVVDGKNTVCLTTNDYKVGEKKIPGAAVCLENAGLYNAFSTAAEFLFGLQNIFIAMRLTETTIILVLLKTCTAQVATCKDDNNCSFHQLVPTLRYQLHGSLEHHQIVLKKGVTRISTPVAKLESSLY
;
A
#
# COMPACT_ATOMS: atom_id res chain seq x y z
N MET A 1 3.14 -16.36 -3.16
CA MET A 1 4.25 -15.41 -2.90
C MET A 1 5.07 -15.92 -1.72
N PHE A 2 6.40 -15.79 -1.79
CA PHE A 2 7.31 -16.24 -0.74
C PHE A 2 8.34 -15.14 -0.44
N LEU A 3 8.79 -15.08 0.82
CA LEU A 3 9.87 -14.20 1.25
C LEU A 3 10.87 -15.03 2.05
N CYS A 4 12.14 -14.99 1.63
CA CYS A 4 13.24 -15.63 2.33
C CYS A 4 14.23 -14.57 2.79
N LEU A 5 14.65 -14.63 4.05
CA LEU A 5 15.53 -13.65 4.67
C LEU A 5 16.81 -14.33 5.18
N SER A 6 17.96 -13.75 4.87
CA SER A 6 19.23 -14.17 5.47
C SER A 6 19.49 -13.37 6.74
N LEU A 7 19.38 -14.04 7.90
CA LEU A 7 19.45 -13.40 9.22
C LEU A 7 20.86 -13.47 9.83
N ARG A 8 21.24 -12.45 10.59
CA ARG A 8 22.41 -12.51 11.49
C ARG A 8 22.01 -13.25 12.76
N LYS A 9 22.96 -13.98 13.37
CA LYS A 9 22.73 -14.74 14.61
C LYS A 9 22.19 -13.85 15.74
N THR A 10 22.66 -12.60 15.80
CA THR A 10 22.21 -11.58 16.77
C THR A 10 20.70 -11.31 16.71
N ASN A 11 20.06 -11.52 15.56
CA ASN A 11 18.65 -11.21 15.37
C ASN A 11 17.74 -12.42 15.66
N LEU A 12 18.31 -13.62 15.84
CA LEU A 12 17.54 -14.86 15.97
C LEU A 12 16.57 -14.80 17.16
N ASN A 13 17.01 -14.27 18.29
CA ASN A 13 16.18 -14.19 19.50
C ASN A 13 14.96 -13.27 19.28
N SER A 14 15.16 -12.09 18.70
CA SER A 14 14.07 -11.15 18.39
C SER A 14 13.10 -11.69 17.35
N VAL A 15 13.63 -12.34 16.30
CA VAL A 15 12.80 -12.96 15.27
C VAL A 15 12.00 -14.14 15.85
N ALA A 16 12.65 -14.99 16.65
CA ALA A 16 11.98 -16.11 17.32
C ALA A 16 10.83 -15.61 18.20
N LYS A 17 11.04 -14.54 18.97
CA LYS A 17 9.99 -13.93 19.78
C LYS A 17 8.80 -13.47 18.92
N ALA A 18 9.06 -12.76 17.81
CA ALA A 18 7.99 -12.36 16.89
C ALA A 18 7.25 -13.55 16.27
N ILE A 19 7.94 -14.66 16.02
CA ILE A 19 7.33 -15.91 15.52
C ILE A 19 6.49 -16.59 16.61
N ARG A 20 6.96 -16.65 17.86
CA ARG A 20 6.20 -17.23 18.99
C ARG A 20 4.83 -16.62 19.16
N TYR A 21 4.73 -15.31 18.97
CA TYR A 21 3.48 -14.57 19.05
C TYR A 21 2.45 -14.95 17.98
N GLN A 22 2.85 -15.69 16.95
CA GLN A 22 1.96 -16.21 15.91
C GLN A 22 1.33 -17.55 16.30
N GLU A 23 1.61 -18.06 17.50
CA GLU A 23 1.17 -19.38 18.00
C GLU A 23 1.43 -20.50 16.98
N PRO A 24 2.64 -20.61 16.40
CA PRO A 24 2.92 -21.59 15.36
C PRO A 24 3.03 -23.00 15.93
N TYR A 25 2.61 -23.97 15.14
CA TYR A 25 2.84 -25.38 15.43
C TYR A 25 4.18 -25.83 14.82
N ILE A 26 5.18 -26.07 15.66
CA ILE A 26 6.52 -26.54 15.23
C ILE A 26 6.51 -28.07 15.15
N TYR A 27 6.42 -28.62 13.94
CA TYR A 27 6.35 -30.07 13.72
C TYR A 27 7.73 -30.76 13.75
N ALA A 28 8.81 -30.03 13.41
CA ALA A 28 10.18 -30.53 13.42
C ALA A 28 11.16 -29.37 13.59
N ASN A 29 12.29 -29.63 14.24
CA ASN A 29 13.43 -28.71 14.29
C ASN A 29 14.74 -29.51 14.33
N ASN A 30 15.80 -28.94 13.75
CA ASN A 30 17.15 -29.50 13.78
C ASN A 30 18.14 -28.40 14.25
N LEU A 31 17.85 -27.79 15.40
CA LEU A 31 18.66 -26.70 15.95
C LEU A 31 19.69 -27.26 16.94
N PRO A 32 20.98 -26.88 16.83
CA PRO A 32 22.00 -27.33 17.78
C PRO A 32 21.70 -26.84 19.20
N ALA A 33 21.93 -27.69 20.20
CA ALA A 33 21.73 -27.34 21.62
C ALA A 33 22.51 -26.07 22.02
N ALA A 34 23.74 -25.90 21.51
CA ALA A 34 24.54 -24.71 21.76
C ALA A 34 23.86 -23.40 21.28
N LEU A 35 23.07 -23.46 20.21
CA LEU A 35 22.32 -22.31 19.71
C LEU A 35 21.10 -22.01 20.58
N LEU A 36 20.41 -23.05 21.05
CA LEU A 36 19.24 -22.92 21.92
C LEU A 36 19.61 -22.36 23.30
N ASN A 37 20.74 -22.82 23.86
CA ASN A 37 21.27 -22.31 25.14
C ASN A 37 21.69 -20.84 25.07
N LEU A 38 22.02 -20.34 23.88
CA LEU A 38 22.38 -18.93 23.67
C LEU A 38 21.16 -18.02 23.45
N HIS A 39 20.03 -18.58 23.01
CA HIS A 39 18.86 -17.82 22.56
C HIS A 39 17.57 -18.33 23.22
N ASN A 40 17.25 -17.79 24.38
CA ASN A 40 16.08 -18.21 25.18
C ASN A 40 14.76 -18.12 24.40
N GLU A 41 14.54 -17.10 23.57
CA GLU A 41 13.31 -16.98 22.76
C GLU A 41 13.25 -18.02 21.65
N LEU A 42 14.41 -18.40 21.09
CA LEU A 42 14.49 -19.47 20.11
C LEU A 42 14.22 -20.82 20.75
N SER A 43 14.78 -21.07 21.93
CA SER A 43 14.46 -22.25 22.75
C SER A 43 12.97 -22.31 23.04
N ASN A 44 12.41 -21.23 23.58
CA ASN A 44 10.98 -21.14 23.91
C ASN A 44 10.08 -21.35 22.68
N LEU A 45 10.51 -20.93 21.49
CA LEU A 45 9.78 -21.17 20.25
C LEU A 45 9.73 -22.65 19.91
N VAL A 46 10.87 -23.33 19.91
CA VAL A 46 10.92 -24.75 19.51
C VAL A 46 10.35 -25.69 20.56
N THR A 47 10.36 -25.30 21.84
CA THR A 47 9.72 -26.08 22.92
C THR A 47 8.25 -25.71 23.14
N GLY A 48 7.68 -24.79 22.34
CA GLY A 48 6.26 -24.46 22.38
C GLY A 48 5.81 -23.70 23.64
N VAL A 49 6.70 -22.91 24.26
CA VAL A 49 6.32 -22.10 25.43
C VAL A 49 5.35 -21.01 25.00
N GLU A 50 4.15 -21.05 25.58
CA GLU A 50 3.08 -20.10 25.30
C GLU A 50 3.41 -18.66 25.74
N VAL A 51 2.87 -17.69 25.02
CA VAL A 51 2.91 -16.28 25.42
C VAL A 51 1.74 -16.00 26.37
N ARG A 52 2.05 -15.76 27.64
CA ARG A 52 1.03 -15.56 28.69
C ARG A 52 0.97 -14.15 29.24
N VAL A 53 1.94 -13.30 28.89
CA VAL A 53 2.11 -11.96 29.46
C VAL A 53 1.89 -10.91 28.37
N THR A 54 1.28 -9.79 28.76
CA THR A 54 1.08 -8.63 27.89
C THR A 54 2.41 -7.87 27.65
N PRO A 55 2.56 -7.15 26.53
CA PRO A 55 1.60 -7.00 25.43
C PRO A 55 1.50 -8.26 24.57
N PHE A 56 0.31 -8.55 24.01
CA PHE A 56 0.04 -9.66 23.08
C PHE A 56 0.37 -9.34 21.61
N LEU A 57 1.20 -8.31 21.40
CA LEU A 57 1.74 -7.90 20.12
C LEU A 57 3.25 -7.78 20.27
N GLU A 58 3.99 -8.39 19.36
CA GLU A 58 5.44 -8.30 19.30
C GLU A 58 5.86 -7.58 18.02
N HIS A 59 6.91 -6.76 18.12
CA HIS A 59 7.50 -6.07 16.99
C HIS A 59 9.03 -6.16 17.09
N ALA A 60 9.64 -6.74 16.07
CA ALA A 60 11.09 -6.82 15.92
C ALA A 60 11.53 -6.02 14.70
N LYS A 61 12.50 -5.12 14.89
CA LYS A 61 13.16 -4.41 13.80
C LYS A 61 14.60 -4.90 13.69
N PHE A 62 15.02 -5.27 12.49
CA PHE A 62 16.37 -5.78 12.27
C PHE A 62 16.83 -5.61 10.82
N THR A 63 18.14 -5.68 10.62
CA THR A 63 18.75 -5.66 9.29
C THR A 63 19.22 -7.06 8.90
N THR A 64 18.96 -7.45 7.66
CA THR A 64 19.42 -8.75 7.11
C THR A 64 20.93 -8.74 6.86
N LYS A 65 21.51 -9.90 6.53
CA LYS A 65 22.91 -9.98 6.07
C LYS A 65 23.16 -9.11 4.82
N ALA A 66 22.16 -8.99 3.95
CA ALA A 66 22.19 -8.18 2.73
C ALA A 66 21.83 -6.70 2.97
N ALA A 67 21.94 -6.20 4.21
CA ALA A 67 21.68 -4.81 4.57
C ALA A 67 20.24 -4.30 4.31
N ALA A 68 19.25 -5.20 4.18
CA ALA A 68 17.85 -4.81 4.04
C ALA A 68 17.18 -4.61 5.40
N ASN A 69 16.42 -3.52 5.56
CA ASN A 69 15.68 -3.22 6.79
C ASN A 69 14.34 -3.97 6.82
N ILE A 70 14.10 -4.69 7.92
CA ILE A 70 12.90 -5.49 8.14
C ILE A 70 12.21 -5.06 9.44
N GLU A 71 10.89 -4.93 9.39
CA GLU A 71 10.03 -4.87 10.56
C GLU A 71 9.12 -6.11 10.57
N ALA A 72 9.30 -6.99 11.55
CA ALA A 72 8.51 -8.19 11.74
C ALA A 72 7.54 -8.01 12.92
N PHE A 73 6.30 -8.41 12.72
CA PHE A 73 5.22 -8.31 13.70
C PHE A 73 4.67 -9.70 14.00
N GLY A 74 4.49 -9.97 15.29
CA GLY A 74 3.78 -11.13 15.80
C GLY A 74 2.49 -10.69 16.49
N LYS A 75 1.38 -11.30 16.12
CA LYS A 75 0.05 -11.02 16.67
C LYS A 75 -0.52 -12.28 17.29
N HIS A 76 -0.73 -12.26 18.60
CA HIS A 76 -1.35 -13.37 19.32
C HIS A 76 -2.88 -13.26 19.27
N THR A 77 -3.59 -14.40 19.40
CA THR A 77 -5.07 -14.48 19.50
C THR A 77 -5.67 -13.49 20.51
N LYS A 78 -5.09 -13.43 21.72
CA LYS A 78 -5.47 -12.55 22.84
C LYS A 78 -5.25 -11.05 22.59
N SER A 79 -4.62 -10.65 21.48
CA SER A 79 -4.45 -9.23 21.14
C SER A 79 -5.74 -8.57 20.67
N PHE A 80 -6.66 -9.33 20.07
CA PHE A 80 -7.87 -8.83 19.41
C PHE A 80 -7.60 -7.70 18.37
N ALA A 81 -6.36 -7.59 17.90
CA ALA A 81 -5.92 -6.50 17.05
C ALA A 81 -6.20 -6.80 15.57
N ASP A 82 -6.58 -5.75 14.84
CA ASP A 82 -6.59 -5.79 13.38
C ASP A 82 -5.16 -5.58 12.86
N MET A 83 -4.64 -6.55 12.09
CA MET A 83 -3.26 -6.48 11.58
C MET A 83 -3.02 -5.20 10.77
N TYR A 84 -3.96 -4.78 9.95
CA TYR A 84 -3.77 -3.63 9.07
C TYR A 84 -4.08 -2.32 9.79
N ALA A 85 -5.28 -2.21 10.37
CA ALA A 85 -5.79 -0.96 10.92
C ALA A 85 -5.18 -0.59 12.29
N ARG A 86 -4.82 -1.58 13.12
CA ARG A 86 -4.29 -1.34 14.48
C ARG A 86 -2.81 -1.63 14.62
N VAL A 87 -2.26 -2.61 13.89
CA VAL A 87 -0.82 -2.92 13.97
C VAL A 87 -0.05 -2.09 12.94
N LEU A 88 -0.21 -2.37 11.64
CA LEU A 88 0.59 -1.73 10.59
C LEU A 88 0.36 -0.23 10.47
N LYS A 89 -0.90 0.22 10.39
CA LYS A 89 -1.23 1.64 10.19
C LYS A 89 -0.71 2.52 11.32
N ASN A 90 -0.86 2.07 12.57
CA ASN A 90 -0.39 2.81 13.74
C ASN A 90 1.13 2.81 13.83
N LYS A 91 1.76 1.67 13.51
CA LYS A 91 3.22 1.57 13.54
C LYS A 91 3.89 2.48 12.52
N PHE A 92 3.39 2.47 11.30
CA PHE A 92 4.01 3.24 10.22
C PHE A 92 3.53 4.68 10.16
N ALA A 93 2.39 4.99 10.79
CA ALA A 93 1.77 6.31 10.75
C ALA A 93 1.74 6.81 9.29
N ALA A 94 1.12 6.02 8.42
CA ALA A 94 1.12 6.22 6.98
C ALA A 94 -0.15 5.64 6.34
N ASN A 95 -0.45 6.11 5.13
CA ASN A 95 -1.51 5.52 4.32
C ASN A 95 -1.10 4.10 3.90
N ILE A 96 -2.06 3.18 3.96
CA ILE A 96 -1.83 1.78 3.60
C ILE A 96 -2.84 1.34 2.55
N ARG A 97 -2.33 0.71 1.49
CA ARG A 97 -3.14 0.01 0.47
C ARG A 97 -3.02 -1.50 0.67
N ILE A 98 -4.13 -2.21 0.72
CA ILE A 98 -4.19 -3.63 1.08
C ILE A 98 -4.70 -4.50 -0.06
N TRP A 99 -4.02 -5.61 -0.28
CA TRP A 99 -4.39 -6.66 -1.21
C TRP A 99 -4.47 -7.94 -0.40
N ALA A 100 -5.68 -8.27 0.07
CA ALA A 100 -5.97 -9.47 0.86
C ALA A 100 -7.47 -9.81 0.73
N PRO A 101 -7.88 -11.07 0.92
CA PRO A 101 -9.29 -11.41 1.04
C PRO A 101 -9.96 -10.57 2.15
N SER A 102 -11.14 -10.03 1.87
CA SER A 102 -11.87 -9.17 2.81
C SER A 102 -13.34 -9.55 2.91
N ASP A 103 -13.95 -9.31 4.07
CA ASP A 103 -15.40 -9.44 4.24
C ASP A 103 -16.11 -8.10 3.97
N THR A 104 -17.44 -8.14 3.91
CA THR A 104 -18.26 -6.94 3.65
C THR A 104 -18.23 -5.92 4.78
N ARG A 105 -17.83 -6.33 5.99
CA ARG A 105 -17.78 -5.48 7.19
C ARG A 105 -16.44 -4.75 7.33
N SER A 106 -15.37 -5.32 6.79
CA SER A 106 -14.04 -4.71 6.70
C SER A 106 -13.98 -3.71 5.55
N LYS A 107 -14.44 -2.49 5.86
CA LYS A 107 -14.48 -1.36 4.91
C LYS A 107 -13.17 -0.60 4.88
N SER A 108 -12.86 -0.01 3.72
CA SER A 108 -11.79 0.99 3.61
C SER A 108 -12.01 2.15 4.60
N ILE A 109 -10.95 2.61 5.26
CA ILE A 109 -10.94 3.72 6.20
C ILE A 109 -10.39 4.96 5.50
N CYS A 110 -11.28 5.85 5.06
CA CYS A 110 -10.91 7.08 4.35
C CYS A 110 -10.82 8.33 5.23
N LYS A 111 -11.24 8.24 6.50
CA LYS A 111 -11.26 9.37 7.44
C LYS A 111 -10.07 9.30 8.41
N GLY A 112 -9.62 10.47 8.87
CA GLY A 112 -8.52 10.63 9.81
C GLY A 112 -7.18 10.94 9.11
N GLN A 113 -6.11 10.98 9.91
CA GLN A 113 -4.78 11.36 9.42
C GLN A 113 -4.20 10.36 8.40
N TYR A 114 -4.45 9.06 8.62
CA TYR A 114 -3.94 7.98 7.78
C TYR A 114 -5.06 7.06 7.30
N GLN A 115 -5.08 6.85 5.99
CA GLN A 115 -6.09 6.06 5.27
C GLN A 115 -5.67 4.59 5.19
N LEU A 116 -6.66 3.69 5.19
CA LEU A 116 -6.49 2.27 4.91
C LEU A 116 -7.42 1.88 3.77
N ARG A 117 -6.88 1.49 2.61
CA ARG A 117 -7.66 1.32 1.38
C ARG A 117 -7.50 -0.08 0.82
N LYS A 118 -8.60 -0.73 0.47
CA LYS A 118 -8.54 -1.94 -0.35
C LYS A 118 -8.10 -1.59 -1.76
N ILE A 119 -7.19 -2.40 -2.31
CA ILE A 119 -6.81 -2.32 -3.71
C ILE A 119 -7.96 -2.91 -4.53
N ALA A 120 -8.38 -2.17 -5.54
CA ALA A 120 -9.46 -2.59 -6.42
C ALA A 120 -9.05 -3.82 -7.25
N SER A 121 -9.98 -4.75 -7.40
CA SER A 121 -9.84 -5.93 -8.25
C SER A 121 -10.44 -5.65 -9.62
N PRO A 122 -9.82 -6.13 -10.72
CA PRO A 122 -8.50 -6.77 -10.78
C PRO A 122 -7.35 -5.75 -10.78
N MET A 123 -6.14 -6.21 -10.42
CA MET A 123 -4.91 -5.42 -10.50
C MET A 123 -4.04 -5.87 -11.68
N GLN A 124 -3.15 -4.99 -12.16
CA GLN A 124 -2.11 -5.34 -13.13
C GLN A 124 -0.79 -5.59 -12.41
N PHE A 125 -0.29 -6.83 -12.43
CA PHE A 125 0.97 -7.18 -11.80
C PHE A 125 1.91 -7.83 -12.82
N ALA A 126 3.07 -7.21 -13.07
CA ALA A 126 4.06 -7.69 -14.04
C ALA A 126 3.49 -8.00 -15.44
N GLY A 127 2.52 -7.20 -15.90
CA GLY A 127 1.87 -7.37 -17.20
C GLY A 127 0.67 -8.32 -17.22
N SER A 128 0.42 -9.04 -16.12
CA SER A 128 -0.73 -9.95 -15.99
C SER A 128 -1.85 -9.33 -15.16
N GLN A 129 -3.10 -9.57 -15.58
CA GLN A 129 -4.26 -9.21 -14.80
C GLN A 129 -4.50 -10.25 -13.70
N VAL A 130 -4.58 -9.79 -12.45
CA VAL A 130 -4.80 -10.66 -11.29
C VAL A 130 -6.05 -10.20 -10.57
N SER A 131 -7.08 -11.04 -10.53
CA SER A 131 -8.28 -10.79 -9.74
C SER A 131 -8.06 -11.14 -8.26
N ARG A 132 -8.83 -10.50 -7.39
CA ARG A 132 -8.79 -10.73 -5.94
C ARG A 132 -9.24 -12.12 -5.55
N GLU A 133 -10.12 -12.71 -6.34
CA GLU A 133 -10.72 -14.02 -6.13
C GLU A 133 -9.77 -15.15 -6.56
N ALA A 134 -8.87 -14.89 -7.52
CA ALA A 134 -7.89 -15.86 -8.01
C ALA A 134 -6.55 -15.81 -7.26
N ASP A 135 -6.37 -14.89 -6.32
CA ASP A 135 -5.10 -14.70 -5.62
C ASP A 135 -5.28 -14.67 -4.09
N SER A 136 -4.66 -15.66 -3.44
CA SER A 136 -4.68 -15.82 -1.98
C SER A 136 -3.56 -15.07 -1.26
N THR A 137 -2.71 -14.35 -2.00
CA THR A 137 -1.64 -13.57 -1.39
C THR A 137 -2.19 -12.39 -0.60
N LYS A 138 -1.47 -12.06 0.47
CA LYS A 138 -1.84 -11.03 1.42
C LYS A 138 -0.66 -10.08 1.60
N TRP A 139 -0.83 -8.86 1.14
CA TRP A 139 0.19 -7.84 1.26
C TRP A 139 -0.39 -6.44 1.37
N ALA A 140 0.45 -5.53 1.82
CA ALA A 140 0.11 -4.13 1.95
C ALA A 140 1.29 -3.25 1.52
N VAL A 141 0.97 -2.15 0.83
CA VAL A 141 1.92 -1.09 0.51
C VAL A 141 1.74 0.03 1.51
N VAL A 142 2.85 0.51 2.07
CA VAL A 142 2.89 1.61 3.03
C VAL A 142 3.39 2.85 2.31
N ASP A 143 2.45 3.75 1.97
CA ASP A 143 2.73 4.91 1.13
C ASP A 143 3.72 5.87 1.80
N GLY A 144 4.71 6.35 1.05
CA GLY A 144 5.72 7.29 1.53
C GLY A 144 6.77 6.70 2.48
N LYS A 145 6.81 5.37 2.64
CA LYS A 145 7.77 4.66 3.50
C LYS A 145 8.66 3.67 2.75
N ASN A 146 8.57 3.59 1.42
CA ASN A 146 9.26 2.59 0.59
C ASN A 146 9.08 1.15 1.11
N THR A 147 7.94 0.85 1.74
CA THR A 147 7.76 -0.38 2.52
C THR A 147 6.62 -1.21 1.96
N VAL A 148 6.87 -2.51 1.79
CA VAL A 148 5.88 -3.53 1.45
C VAL A 148 5.80 -4.54 2.59
N CYS A 149 4.60 -4.81 3.08
CA CYS A 149 4.34 -5.78 4.13
C CYS A 149 3.67 -7.03 3.56
N LEU A 150 4.21 -8.20 3.88
CA LEU A 150 3.55 -9.48 3.64
C LEU A 150 2.89 -9.95 4.93
N THR A 151 1.67 -10.45 4.85
CA THR A 151 0.89 -10.80 6.05
C THR A 151 0.35 -12.22 5.97
N THR A 152 0.02 -12.80 7.12
CA THR A 152 -0.73 -14.07 7.16
C THR A 152 -2.24 -13.86 7.31
N ASN A 153 -2.66 -12.72 7.87
CA ASN A 153 -4.06 -12.41 8.14
C ASN A 153 -4.81 -11.83 6.93
N ASP A 154 -6.03 -12.30 6.71
CA ASP A 154 -7.01 -11.65 5.84
C ASP A 154 -7.42 -10.28 6.40
N TYR A 155 -8.09 -9.46 5.58
CA TYR A 155 -8.74 -8.24 6.05
C TYR A 155 -10.21 -8.50 6.40
N LYS A 156 -10.44 -9.32 7.45
CA LYS A 156 -11.77 -9.73 7.91
C LYS A 156 -11.94 -9.45 9.39
N VAL A 157 -13.18 -9.23 9.85
CA VAL A 157 -13.45 -8.95 11.27
C VAL A 157 -13.04 -10.13 12.16
N GLY A 158 -13.20 -11.37 11.68
CA GLY A 158 -12.83 -12.59 12.40
C GLY A 158 -11.34 -12.73 12.68
N GLU A 159 -10.49 -12.14 11.83
CA GLU A 159 -9.02 -12.23 11.93
C GLU A 159 -8.47 -11.56 13.18
N LYS A 160 -9.25 -10.70 13.83
CA LYS A 160 -8.87 -10.10 15.12
C LYS A 160 -8.63 -11.16 16.20
N LYS A 161 -9.38 -12.27 16.16
CA LYS A 161 -9.34 -13.35 17.16
C LYS A 161 -8.38 -14.50 16.81
N ILE A 162 -7.70 -14.41 15.68
CA ILE A 162 -6.80 -15.44 15.14
C ILE A 162 -5.36 -14.90 15.27
N PRO A 163 -4.33 -15.74 15.47
CA PRO A 163 -2.98 -15.21 15.50
C PRO A 163 -2.55 -14.79 14.08
N GLY A 164 -1.43 -14.10 13.97
CA GLY A 164 -0.85 -13.85 12.65
C GLY A 164 0.39 -12.98 12.66
N ALA A 165 0.86 -12.69 11.46
CA ALA A 165 2.17 -12.11 11.24
C ALA A 165 2.10 -11.03 10.18
N ALA A 166 3.04 -10.09 10.27
CA ALA A 166 3.41 -9.26 9.14
C ALA A 166 4.94 -9.14 9.08
N VAL A 167 5.50 -9.20 7.88
CA VAL A 167 6.91 -8.90 7.64
C VAL A 167 6.98 -7.78 6.61
N CYS A 168 7.49 -6.63 7.03
CA CYS A 168 7.58 -5.42 6.25
C CYS A 168 9.03 -5.18 5.84
N LEU A 169 9.26 -5.04 4.54
CA LEU A 169 10.56 -4.79 3.94
C LEU A 169 10.59 -3.38 3.36
N GLU A 170 11.57 -2.60 3.79
CA GLU A 170 11.89 -1.30 3.21
C GLU A 170 12.80 -1.49 1.99
N ASN A 171 12.24 -1.33 0.80
CA ASN A 171 12.97 -1.42 -0.46
C ASN A 171 12.23 -0.64 -1.56
N ALA A 172 12.89 0.37 -2.13
CA ALA A 172 12.27 1.26 -3.11
C ALA A 172 11.84 0.52 -4.41
N GLY A 173 12.65 -0.42 -4.90
CA GLY A 173 12.32 -1.18 -6.12
C GLY A 173 11.08 -2.06 -5.92
N LEU A 174 11.03 -2.79 -4.81
CA LEU A 174 9.89 -3.62 -4.44
C LEU A 174 8.64 -2.77 -4.19
N TYR A 175 8.79 -1.68 -3.44
CA TYR A 175 7.71 -0.72 -3.19
C TYR A 175 7.14 -0.19 -4.50
N ASN A 176 7.98 0.23 -5.46
CA ASN A 176 7.52 0.74 -6.74
C ASN A 176 6.73 -0.33 -7.51
N ALA A 177 7.24 -1.57 -7.60
CA ALA A 177 6.56 -2.65 -8.30
C ALA A 177 5.16 -2.94 -7.71
N PHE A 178 5.06 -3.02 -6.38
CA PHE A 178 3.78 -3.27 -5.70
C PHE A 178 2.87 -2.04 -5.71
N SER A 179 3.43 -0.83 -5.62
CA SER A 179 2.67 0.42 -5.71
C SER A 179 2.01 0.58 -7.07
N THR A 180 2.74 0.30 -8.16
CA THR A 180 2.21 0.32 -9.53
C THR A 180 1.10 -0.69 -9.70
N ALA A 181 1.24 -1.91 -9.15
CA ALA A 181 0.17 -2.89 -9.21
C ALA A 181 -1.06 -2.46 -8.40
N ALA A 182 -0.85 -1.80 -7.28
CA ALA A 182 -1.91 -1.28 -6.41
C ALA A 182 -2.61 -0.03 -6.97
N GLU A 183 -2.17 0.52 -8.10
CA GLU A 183 -2.82 1.63 -8.77
C GLU A 183 -3.90 1.11 -9.72
N PHE A 184 -5.12 1.60 -9.52
CA PHE A 184 -6.27 1.21 -10.33
C PHE A 184 -6.24 1.92 -11.68
N LEU A 185 -5.62 1.28 -12.66
CA LEU A 185 -5.68 1.71 -14.06
C LEU A 185 -6.96 1.18 -14.71
N PHE A 186 -8.10 1.83 -14.48
CA PHE A 186 -9.13 1.79 -15.53
C PHE A 186 -8.57 2.57 -16.74
N GLY A 187 -8.01 1.82 -17.69
CA GLY A 187 -7.81 2.27 -19.06
C GLY A 187 -6.89 3.47 -19.27
N LEU A 188 -5.58 3.25 -19.25
CA LEU A 188 -4.73 3.85 -20.28
C LEU A 188 -4.50 2.79 -21.36
N GLN A 189 -5.58 2.36 -22.04
CA GLN A 189 -5.40 1.98 -23.43
C GLN A 189 -5.02 3.27 -24.14
N ASN A 190 -3.84 3.31 -24.77
CA ASN A 190 -3.51 4.40 -25.67
C ASN A 190 -4.64 4.51 -26.71
N ILE A 191 -5.50 5.52 -26.60
CA ILE A 191 -6.52 5.80 -27.62
C ILE A 191 -5.77 6.45 -28.78
N PHE A 192 -5.43 5.66 -29.79
CA PHE A 192 -4.93 6.18 -31.06
C PHE A 192 -6.12 6.79 -31.83
N ILE A 193 -6.30 8.11 -31.75
CA ILE A 193 -7.21 8.82 -32.68
C ILE A 193 -6.40 9.16 -33.92
N ALA A 194 -6.56 8.37 -34.98
CA ALA A 194 -6.04 8.72 -36.31
C ALA A 194 -7.00 9.71 -36.96
N MET A 195 -6.64 11.00 -36.99
CA MET A 195 -7.41 12.02 -37.71
C MET A 195 -6.79 12.21 -39.10
N ARG A 196 -7.52 11.81 -40.16
CA ARG A 196 -7.13 12.09 -41.55
C ARG A 196 -7.53 13.52 -41.89
N LEU A 197 -6.56 14.37 -42.20
CA LEU A 197 -6.82 15.76 -42.61
C LEU A 197 -6.88 15.93 -44.15
N THR A 198 -6.38 14.95 -44.92
CA THR A 198 -6.53 14.81 -46.39
C THR A 198 -6.02 13.40 -46.79
N GLU A 199 -6.20 12.99 -48.06
CA GLU A 199 -5.85 11.64 -48.54
C GLU A 199 -4.38 11.23 -48.36
N THR A 200 -3.46 12.18 -48.14
CA THR A 200 -2.01 11.93 -48.13
C THR A 200 -1.32 12.14 -46.79
N THR A 201 -2.02 12.59 -45.73
CA THR A 201 -1.36 12.97 -44.47
C THR A 201 -2.02 12.34 -43.24
N ILE A 202 -1.27 11.50 -42.52
CA ILE A 202 -1.67 10.89 -41.23
C ILE A 202 -0.84 11.52 -40.13
N ILE A 203 -1.49 12.19 -39.16
CA ILE A 203 -0.82 12.71 -37.96
C ILE A 203 -1.06 11.73 -36.81
N LEU A 204 0.02 11.15 -36.28
CA LEU A 204 -0.02 10.37 -35.04
C LEU A 204 0.17 11.32 -33.86
N VAL A 205 -0.91 11.66 -33.17
CA VAL A 205 -0.85 12.46 -31.94
C VAL A 205 -0.84 11.53 -30.73
N LEU A 206 0.28 11.47 -30.02
CA LEU A 206 0.38 10.86 -28.69
C LEU A 206 -0.20 11.82 -27.65
N LEU A 207 -1.51 11.75 -27.40
CA LEU A 207 -2.11 12.40 -26.25
C LEU A 207 -1.81 11.57 -25.00
N LYS A 208 -0.77 11.95 -24.24
CA LYS A 208 -0.72 11.61 -22.82
C LYS A 208 -1.79 12.44 -22.13
N THR A 209 -3.02 11.94 -22.04
CA THR A 209 -3.97 12.46 -21.05
C THR A 209 -3.45 12.03 -19.69
N CYS A 210 -2.63 12.89 -19.08
CA CYS A 210 -2.40 12.79 -17.65
C CYS A 210 -3.69 13.24 -16.98
N THR A 211 -4.66 12.33 -16.84
CA THR A 211 -5.61 12.48 -15.74
C THR A 211 -4.78 12.32 -14.48
N ALA A 212 -4.25 13.44 -13.98
CA ALA A 212 -3.81 13.52 -12.62
C ALA A 212 -5.05 13.25 -11.77
N GLN A 213 -5.32 11.98 -11.48
CA GLN A 213 -6.31 11.66 -10.48
C GLN A 213 -5.76 12.21 -9.17
N VAL A 214 -6.43 13.23 -8.64
CA VAL A 214 -6.45 13.48 -7.21
C VAL A 214 -6.70 12.11 -6.59
N ALA A 215 -5.85 11.66 -5.67
CA ALA A 215 -6.05 10.41 -4.95
C ALA A 215 -7.32 10.55 -4.09
N THR A 216 -8.49 10.45 -4.72
CA THR A 216 -9.78 10.49 -4.04
C THR A 216 -9.88 9.16 -3.30
N CYS A 217 -9.86 9.22 -1.96
CA CYS A 217 -10.16 8.04 -1.18
C CYS A 217 -11.64 7.76 -1.39
N LYS A 218 -11.93 6.74 -2.19
CA LYS A 218 -13.28 6.25 -2.39
C LYS A 218 -13.54 5.17 -1.35
N ASP A 219 -14.63 5.28 -0.61
CA ASP A 219 -15.07 4.15 0.19
C ASP A 219 -15.54 3.00 -0.71
N ASP A 220 -15.76 1.83 -0.13
CA ASP A 220 -16.19 0.65 -0.89
C ASP A 220 -17.59 0.82 -1.53
N ASN A 221 -18.33 1.87 -1.17
CA ASN A 221 -19.64 2.22 -1.72
C ASN A 221 -19.54 3.33 -2.79
N ASN A 222 -18.33 3.64 -3.27
CA ASN A 222 -18.11 4.62 -4.33
C ASN A 222 -18.34 6.10 -3.89
N CYS A 223 -18.25 6.43 -2.59
CA CYS A 223 -18.28 7.83 -2.12
C CYS A 223 -16.87 8.46 -2.14
N SER A 224 -16.71 9.56 -2.88
CA SER A 224 -15.42 10.27 -3.03
C SER A 224 -15.12 11.22 -1.85
N PHE A 225 -13.88 11.25 -1.39
CA PHE A 225 -13.32 12.32 -0.54
C PHE A 225 -12.10 12.97 -1.22
N HIS A 226 -12.13 14.30 -1.42
CA HIS A 226 -11.05 15.06 -2.05
C HIS A 226 -10.01 15.50 -1.01
N GLN A 227 -8.72 15.21 -1.27
CA GLN A 227 -7.61 15.79 -0.52
C GLN A 227 -6.61 16.40 -1.51
N LEU A 228 -6.33 17.70 -1.34
CA LEU A 228 -5.41 18.48 -2.16
C LEU A 228 -3.96 18.07 -1.86
N VAL A 229 -3.19 17.70 -2.88
CA VAL A 229 -1.73 17.49 -2.78
C VAL A 229 -1.04 18.43 -3.79
N PRO A 230 0.00 19.18 -3.39
CA PRO A 230 0.64 20.17 -4.26
C PRO A 230 1.44 19.51 -5.38
N THR A 231 1.22 19.94 -6.62
CA THR A 231 1.88 19.42 -7.83
C THR A 231 3.19 20.17 -8.09
N LEU A 232 4.31 19.44 -8.23
CA LEU A 232 5.55 19.94 -8.85
C LEU A 232 5.30 20.11 -10.37
N ARG A 233 5.47 21.33 -10.89
CA ARG A 233 5.48 21.60 -12.34
C ARG A 233 6.87 21.36 -12.90
N TYR A 234 6.98 20.51 -13.93
CA TYR A 234 8.13 20.50 -14.84
C TYR A 234 7.75 21.22 -16.14
N GLN A 235 8.63 22.10 -16.62
CA GLN A 235 8.56 22.78 -17.92
C GLN A 235 9.39 22.00 -18.94
N LEU A 236 8.88 21.87 -20.18
CA LEU A 236 9.69 21.44 -21.32
C LEU A 236 9.66 22.54 -22.38
N HIS A 237 10.85 23.05 -22.69
CA HIS A 237 11.14 23.96 -23.78
C HIS A 237 11.34 23.17 -25.08
N GLY A 238 10.78 23.66 -26.20
CA GLY A 238 11.08 23.13 -27.53
C GLY A 238 10.31 23.88 -28.60
N SER A 239 11.02 24.70 -29.37
CA SER A 239 10.55 25.62 -30.41
C SER A 239 10.63 25.01 -31.81
N LEU A 240 9.68 25.38 -32.68
CA LEU A 240 9.85 25.77 -34.10
C LEU A 240 8.47 26.22 -34.60
N GLU A 241 8.18 27.54 -34.55
CA GLU A 241 8.21 28.47 -35.70
C GLU A 241 7.24 28.07 -36.81
N HIS A 242 6.26 28.84 -37.27
CA HIS A 242 5.86 30.23 -37.15
C HIS A 242 4.31 30.22 -37.11
N HIS A 243 3.68 31.04 -36.25
CA HIS A 243 2.50 31.88 -36.49
C HIS A 243 2.01 32.40 -35.13
N GLN A 244 1.81 33.71 -35.07
CA GLN A 244 1.69 34.55 -33.88
C GLN A 244 0.69 34.06 -32.82
N ILE A 245 1.09 34.08 -31.54
CA ILE A 245 0.14 34.13 -30.41
C ILE A 245 0.53 35.27 -29.47
N VAL A 246 -0.41 36.21 -29.35
CA VAL A 246 -0.40 37.37 -28.45
C VAL A 246 -0.56 36.90 -27.00
N LEU A 247 0.42 37.23 -26.15
CA LEU A 247 0.40 36.99 -24.71
C LEU A 247 -0.49 38.03 -24.01
N LYS A 248 -1.48 37.61 -23.21
CA LYS A 248 -2.12 38.48 -22.20
C LYS A 248 -2.04 37.86 -20.80
N LYS A 249 -1.46 38.63 -19.89
CA LYS A 249 -1.28 38.35 -18.46
C LYS A 249 -2.52 38.87 -17.72
N GLY A 250 -3.29 37.99 -17.09
CA GLY A 250 -4.44 38.35 -16.26
C GLY A 250 -4.21 37.97 -14.81
N VAL A 251 -3.93 38.97 -13.97
CA VAL A 251 -3.94 38.88 -12.51
C VAL A 251 -5.28 39.41 -12.03
N THR A 252 -6.02 38.68 -11.20
CA THR A 252 -7.03 39.33 -10.35
C THR A 252 -7.33 38.56 -9.07
N ARG A 253 -7.25 39.31 -7.96
CA ARG A 253 -7.71 38.99 -6.59
C ARG A 253 -9.23 38.81 -6.56
N ILE A 254 -9.70 37.95 -5.67
CA ILE A 254 -11.10 37.84 -5.28
C ILE A 254 -11.36 38.81 -4.12
N SER A 255 -12.27 39.75 -4.33
CA SER A 255 -13.03 40.44 -3.28
C SER A 255 -14.45 40.69 -3.80
N THR A 256 -15.45 40.08 -3.18
CA THR A 256 -16.89 40.32 -3.41
C THR A 256 -17.29 41.74 -2.97
N PRO A 257 -18.32 42.38 -3.58
CA PRO A 257 -19.70 42.21 -3.06
C PRO A 257 -20.86 42.28 -4.08
N VAL A 258 -21.98 41.65 -3.67
CA VAL A 258 -23.42 42.01 -3.79
C VAL A 258 -23.94 42.79 -5.02
N ALA A 259 -24.95 42.24 -5.71
CA ALA A 259 -26.20 42.93 -6.08
C ALA A 259 -27.27 41.99 -6.71
N LYS A 260 -28.53 42.17 -6.27
CA LYS A 260 -29.80 41.68 -6.84
C LYS A 260 -30.03 42.22 -8.26
N LEU A 261 -30.78 41.49 -9.10
CA LEU A 261 -32.09 41.92 -9.64
C LEU A 261 -32.75 40.83 -10.52
N GLU A 262 -34.08 40.90 -10.52
CA GLU A 262 -35.09 39.98 -11.04
C GLU A 262 -35.17 39.88 -12.57
N SER A 263 -35.78 38.81 -13.09
CA SER A 263 -36.87 38.93 -14.08
C SER A 263 -37.70 37.65 -14.23
N SER A 264 -39.01 37.90 -14.38
CA SER A 264 -40.19 37.02 -14.44
C SER A 264 -40.24 35.99 -15.59
N LEU A 265 -41.06 34.97 -15.34
CA LEU A 265 -41.76 34.10 -16.30
C LEU A 265 -42.45 34.91 -17.43
N TYR A 266 -42.30 34.47 -18.67
CA TYR A 266 -43.29 33.69 -19.45
C TYR A 266 -42.56 32.92 -20.56
#